data_AF-A0A950MRC2-F1
#
_entry.id   AF-A0A950MRC2-F1
#
_cell.length_a   1.000
_cell.length_b   1.000
_cell.length_c   1.000
_cell.angle_alpha   90.00
_cell.angle_beta   90.00
_cell.angle_gamma   90.00
#
_symmetry.space_group_name_H-M   'P 1'
#
loop_
_entity.id
_entity.type
_entity.pdbx_description
1 polymer ?
#
loop_
_entity_poly.entity_id
_entity_poly.type
_entity_poly.pdbx_seq_one_letter_code
_entity_poly.pdbx_strand_id
1 'polypeptide(L)'
;MRELIANGHLHPLRELEVTQLSGTLRQSTDRKNNWWFEKSKGGGLAGALLSHLIDTASWLVGRYPVRSTGYLRTANPKRHDASGEFKSTVDDGAFAVIDYGEGVVARVTADATCAVNSVTIAAHAENRTAVASGADMIENRLFAVDDDETTELGCTPMKYARFASVHPNVPLMLELLDEFVKEIETGNSALPTFEDALQTQRVLESIGYRA
;
A
#
# COMPACT_ATOMS: atom_id res chain seq x y z
N MET A 1 7.10 6.56 10.25
CA MET A 1 8.04 5.87 9.34
C MET A 1 8.85 6.85 8.49
N ARG A 2 8.23 7.62 7.59
CA ARG A 2 8.94 8.55 6.69
C ARG A 2 9.92 9.49 7.39
N GLU A 3 9.52 10.08 8.52
CA GLU A 3 10.39 10.96 9.30
C GLU A 3 11.64 10.24 9.84
N LEU A 4 11.53 8.96 10.23
CA LEU A 4 12.69 8.18 10.69
C LEU A 4 13.70 7.98 9.56
N ILE A 5 13.22 7.72 8.34
CA ILE A 5 14.07 7.59 7.15
C ILE A 5 14.69 8.95 6.79
N ALA A 6 13.85 9.99 6.67
CA ALA A 6 14.28 11.32 6.22
C ALA A 6 15.28 11.99 7.19
N ASN A 7 15.14 11.73 8.49
CA ASN A 7 16.04 12.26 9.52
C ASN A 7 17.27 11.37 9.76
N GLY A 8 17.47 10.31 8.96
CA GLY A 8 18.66 9.45 9.02
C GLY A 8 18.68 8.45 10.18
N HIS A 9 17.56 8.23 10.87
CA HIS A 9 17.47 7.21 11.93
C HIS A 9 17.44 5.78 11.39
N LEU A 10 17.09 5.60 10.11
CA LEU A 10 17.09 4.32 9.41
C LEU A 10 18.05 4.42 8.21
N HIS A 11 19.33 4.14 8.44
CA HIS A 11 20.37 4.31 7.42
C HIS A 11 21.56 3.33 7.58
N PRO A 12 22.15 2.84 6.47
CA PRO A 12 21.58 2.83 5.12
C PRO A 12 20.31 1.99 5.08
N LEU A 13 19.27 2.48 4.39
CA LEU A 13 18.07 1.68 4.13
C LEU A 13 18.43 0.53 3.18
N ARG A 14 17.96 -0.69 3.45
CA ARG A 14 18.25 -1.87 2.63
C ARG A 14 16.98 -2.52 2.10
N GLU A 15 15.96 -2.62 2.92
CA GLU A 15 14.75 -3.30 2.53
C GLU A 15 13.50 -2.65 3.12
N LEU A 16 12.44 -2.58 2.32
CA LEU A 16 11.09 -2.31 2.78
C LEU A 16 10.20 -3.54 2.61
N GLU A 17 9.29 -3.75 3.55
CA GLU A 17 8.12 -4.59 3.37
C GLU A 17 6.87 -3.73 3.45
N VAL A 18 5.98 -3.83 2.46
CA VAL A 18 4.67 -3.18 2.47
C VAL A 18 3.61 -4.22 2.14
N THR A 19 2.96 -4.74 3.17
CA THR A 19 2.02 -5.85 3.09
C THR A 19 0.65 -5.40 3.58
N GLN A 20 -0.39 -5.68 2.81
CA GLN A 20 -1.77 -5.58 3.24
C GLN A 20 -2.52 -6.88 2.96
N LEU A 21 -3.03 -7.49 4.03
CA LEU A 21 -3.83 -8.70 4.00
C LEU A 21 -5.26 -8.37 4.41
N SER A 22 -6.24 -8.98 3.76
CA SER A 22 -7.64 -8.89 4.18
C SER A 22 -8.42 -10.16 3.87
N GLY A 23 -9.62 -10.26 4.43
CA GLY A 23 -10.56 -11.36 4.14
C GLY A 23 -11.64 -11.05 3.11
N THR A 24 -11.57 -9.88 2.47
CA THR A 24 -12.72 -9.34 1.73
C THR A 24 -13.02 -10.05 0.41
N LEU A 25 -12.11 -10.89 -0.09
CA LEU A 25 -12.25 -11.67 -1.33
C LEU A 25 -12.18 -13.19 -1.11
N ARG A 26 -12.24 -13.66 0.13
CA ARG A 26 -12.38 -15.10 0.44
C ARG A 26 -13.62 -15.69 -0.25
N GLN A 27 -13.57 -16.99 -0.54
CA GLN A 27 -14.69 -17.71 -1.17
C GLN A 27 -15.99 -17.64 -0.34
N SER A 28 -15.86 -17.61 0.99
CA SER A 28 -17.00 -17.51 1.91
C SER A 28 -17.58 -16.09 2.03
N THR A 29 -16.92 -15.08 1.46
CA THR A 29 -17.35 -13.69 1.58
C THR A 29 -18.31 -13.36 0.44
N ASP A 30 -19.53 -12.95 0.77
CA ASP A 30 -20.53 -12.53 -0.21
C ASP A 30 -20.12 -11.21 -0.87
N ARG A 31 -20.07 -11.19 -2.19
CA ARG A 31 -19.68 -10.05 -3.00
C ARG A 31 -20.55 -10.01 -4.24
N LYS A 32 -21.36 -8.97 -4.35
CA LYS A 32 -22.21 -8.73 -5.51
C LYS A 32 -21.38 -8.65 -6.79
N ASN A 33 -21.80 -9.39 -7.82
CA ASN A 33 -21.21 -9.32 -9.15
C ASN A 33 -21.36 -7.90 -9.73
N ASN A 34 -20.24 -7.30 -10.12
CA ASN A 34 -20.16 -5.99 -10.74
C ASN A 34 -18.84 -5.87 -11.53
N TRP A 35 -18.60 -4.68 -12.10
CA TRP A 35 -17.42 -4.39 -12.93
C TRP A 35 -16.08 -4.71 -12.25
N TRP A 36 -16.02 -4.68 -10.91
CA TRP A 36 -14.81 -4.93 -10.14
C TRP A 36 -14.29 -6.36 -10.29
N PHE A 37 -15.13 -7.33 -10.68
CA PHE A 37 -14.74 -8.71 -10.98
C PHE A 37 -14.44 -8.96 -12.47
N GLU A 38 -14.48 -7.90 -13.29
CA GLU A 38 -14.23 -7.93 -14.73
C GLU A 38 -12.91 -7.21 -15.05
N LYS A 39 -11.86 -7.98 -15.38
CA LYS A 39 -10.54 -7.42 -15.73
C LYS A 39 -10.63 -6.43 -16.89
N SER A 40 -11.48 -6.70 -17.89
CA SER A 40 -11.69 -5.82 -19.04
C SER A 40 -12.36 -4.48 -18.71
N LYS A 41 -12.80 -4.27 -17.46
CA LYS A 41 -13.34 -3.00 -16.96
C LYS A 41 -12.44 -2.36 -15.90
N GLY A 42 -11.18 -2.79 -15.81
CA GLY A 42 -10.21 -2.30 -14.82
C GLY A 42 -10.43 -2.84 -13.40
N GLY A 43 -11.17 -3.95 -13.25
CA GLY A 43 -11.36 -4.61 -11.95
C GLY A 43 -10.09 -5.31 -11.45
N GLY A 44 -10.10 -5.66 -10.16
CA GLY A 44 -9.04 -6.44 -9.51
C GLY A 44 -8.29 -5.73 -8.40
N LEU A 45 -7.54 -6.51 -7.63
CA LEU A 45 -6.86 -6.04 -6.42
C LEU A 45 -5.59 -5.23 -6.76
N ALA A 46 -4.88 -5.57 -7.83
CA ALA A 46 -3.63 -4.92 -8.21
C ALA A 46 -3.80 -3.41 -8.43
N GLY A 47 -4.73 -3.02 -9.30
CA GLY A 47 -5.03 -1.61 -9.53
C GLY A 47 -5.68 -0.92 -8.34
N ALA A 48 -6.55 -1.63 -7.60
CA ALA A 48 -7.33 -1.05 -6.51
C ALA A 48 -6.58 -0.92 -5.18
N LEU A 49 -5.56 -1.75 -4.92
CA LEU A 49 -4.89 -1.80 -3.63
C LEU A 49 -3.37 -1.88 -3.75
N LEU A 50 -2.81 -2.72 -4.63
CA LEU A 50 -1.35 -2.84 -4.74
C LEU A 50 -0.72 -1.51 -5.19
N SER A 51 -1.41 -0.72 -6.01
CA SER A 51 -1.01 0.63 -6.40
C SER A 51 -0.69 1.53 -5.20
N HIS A 52 -1.54 1.53 -4.16
CA HIS A 52 -1.29 2.28 -2.92
C HIS A 52 -0.03 1.80 -2.19
N LEU A 53 0.23 0.49 -2.20
CA LEU A 53 1.38 -0.09 -1.51
C LEU A 53 2.69 0.17 -2.27
N ILE A 54 2.65 0.17 -3.61
CA ILE A 54 3.77 0.55 -4.48
C ILE A 54 4.11 2.03 -4.28
N ASP A 55 3.09 2.89 -4.26
CA ASP A 55 3.25 4.32 -4.00
C ASP A 55 3.84 4.56 -2.61
N THR A 56 3.32 3.87 -1.58
CA THR A 56 3.87 3.93 -0.21
C THR A 56 5.34 3.53 -0.16
N ALA A 57 5.73 2.43 -0.80
CA ALA A 57 7.12 1.99 -0.86
C ALA A 57 8.01 3.04 -1.54
N SER A 58 7.58 3.57 -2.69
CA SER A 58 8.33 4.56 -3.48
C SER A 58 8.46 5.88 -2.73
N TRP A 59 7.38 6.32 -2.07
CA TRP A 59 7.37 7.48 -1.20
C TRP A 59 8.32 7.31 -0.01
N LEU A 60 8.35 6.14 0.64
CA LEU A 60 9.27 5.89 1.75
C LEU A 60 10.74 5.88 1.31
N VAL A 61 11.07 5.22 0.19
CA VAL A 61 12.43 5.23 -0.37
C VAL A 61 12.83 6.61 -0.90
N GLY A 62 11.87 7.39 -1.41
CA GLY A 62 12.11 8.70 -2.02
C GLY A 62 12.80 8.65 -3.38
N ARG A 63 12.66 7.53 -4.12
CA ARG A 63 13.27 7.30 -5.43
C ARG A 63 12.35 6.49 -6.34
N TYR A 64 12.62 6.54 -7.63
CA TYR A 64 11.88 5.75 -8.61
C TYR A 64 12.37 4.30 -8.70
N PRO A 65 11.45 3.34 -8.95
CA PRO A 65 11.80 1.97 -9.29
C PRO A 65 12.77 1.91 -10.48
N VAL A 66 13.84 1.12 -10.34
CA VAL A 66 14.78 0.80 -11.43
C VAL A 66 14.29 -0.42 -12.21
N ARG A 67 13.82 -1.44 -11.49
CA ARG A 67 13.19 -2.63 -12.06
C ARG A 67 12.26 -3.28 -11.05
N SER A 68 11.33 -4.08 -11.54
CA SER A 68 10.41 -4.84 -10.70
C SER A 68 10.06 -6.17 -11.34
N THR A 69 9.63 -7.11 -10.50
CA THR A 69 9.10 -8.41 -10.91
C THR A 69 8.06 -8.87 -9.90
N GLY A 70 7.21 -9.80 -10.31
CA GLY A 70 6.09 -10.22 -9.50
C GLY A 70 5.06 -10.98 -10.30
N TYR A 71 3.90 -11.20 -9.69
CA TYR A 71 2.80 -11.90 -10.34
C TYR A 71 1.46 -11.58 -9.69
N LEU A 72 0.40 -11.87 -10.43
CA LEU A 72 -0.98 -11.80 -9.98
C LEU A 72 -1.54 -13.20 -9.73
N ARG A 73 -2.41 -13.34 -8.74
CA ARG A 73 -3.06 -14.61 -8.38
C ARG A 73 -4.57 -14.45 -8.35
N THR A 74 -5.27 -15.27 -9.11
CA THR A 74 -6.72 -15.48 -8.98
C THR A 74 -6.95 -16.74 -8.15
N ALA A 75 -7.40 -16.58 -6.91
CA ALA A 75 -7.71 -17.70 -6.02
C ALA A 75 -9.13 -18.24 -6.28
N ASN A 76 -10.07 -17.35 -6.57
CA ASN A 76 -11.50 -17.65 -6.67
C ASN A 76 -12.04 -17.24 -8.06
N PRO A 77 -11.78 -18.02 -9.12
CA PRO A 77 -12.24 -17.72 -10.49
C PRO A 77 -13.76 -17.90 -10.66
N LYS A 78 -14.42 -18.56 -9.71
CA LYS A 78 -15.87 -18.75 -9.65
C LYS A 78 -16.37 -18.33 -8.27
N ARG A 79 -17.26 -17.35 -8.25
CA ARG A 79 -17.81 -16.73 -7.06
C ARG A 79 -19.32 -16.86 -7.06
N HIS A 80 -19.94 -16.59 -5.93
CA HIS A 80 -21.39 -16.63 -5.79
C HIS A 80 -21.87 -15.31 -5.20
N ASP A 81 -23.01 -14.84 -5.69
CA ASP A 81 -23.81 -13.80 -5.05
C ASP A 81 -25.29 -14.24 -4.97
N ALA A 82 -26.17 -13.34 -4.55
CA ALA A 82 -27.61 -13.61 -4.46
C ALA A 82 -28.29 -14.02 -5.79
N SER A 83 -27.66 -13.78 -6.94
CA SER A 83 -28.15 -14.15 -8.28
C SER A 83 -27.58 -15.50 -8.77
N GLY A 84 -26.61 -16.08 -8.07
CA GLY A 84 -26.00 -17.39 -8.40
C GLY A 84 -24.48 -17.33 -8.60
N GLU A 85 -23.93 -18.37 -9.25
CA GLU A 85 -22.52 -18.43 -9.61
C GLU A 85 -22.19 -17.39 -10.70
N PHE A 86 -21.07 -16.68 -10.56
CA PHE A 86 -20.49 -15.85 -11.60
C PHE A 86 -18.98 -16.08 -11.72
N LYS A 87 -18.44 -15.80 -12.91
CA LYS A 87 -17.01 -15.91 -13.19
C LYS A 87 -16.30 -14.62 -12.78
N SER A 88 -15.24 -14.75 -11.98
CA SER A 88 -14.27 -13.68 -11.73
C SER A 88 -13.12 -13.80 -12.73
N THR A 89 -12.68 -12.68 -13.28
CA THR A 89 -11.52 -12.63 -14.19
C THR A 89 -10.34 -11.85 -13.61
N VAL A 90 -10.46 -11.42 -12.36
CA VAL A 90 -9.50 -10.54 -11.70
C VAL A 90 -8.60 -11.29 -10.74
N ASP A 91 -7.53 -10.64 -10.32
CA ASP A 91 -6.65 -11.07 -9.25
C ASP A 91 -7.28 -10.82 -7.88
N ASP A 92 -7.06 -11.77 -6.98
CA ASP A 92 -7.43 -11.70 -5.55
C ASP A 92 -6.20 -11.47 -4.66
N GLY A 93 -5.01 -11.62 -5.23
CA GLY A 93 -3.71 -11.34 -4.63
C GLY A 93 -2.72 -10.86 -5.68
N ALA A 94 -1.88 -9.91 -5.32
CA ALA A 94 -0.90 -9.28 -6.18
C ALA A 94 0.41 -9.07 -5.41
N PHE A 95 1.53 -9.40 -6.03
CA PHE A 95 2.84 -9.48 -5.38
C PHE A 95 3.89 -8.83 -6.26
N ALA A 96 4.74 -7.99 -5.69
CA ALA A 96 5.84 -7.34 -6.39
C ALA A 96 7.11 -7.30 -5.52
N VAL A 97 8.26 -7.43 -6.17
CA VAL A 97 9.57 -7.05 -5.66
C VAL A 97 10.09 -5.91 -6.52
N ILE A 98 10.49 -4.82 -5.88
CA ILE A 98 10.89 -3.58 -6.53
C ILE A 98 12.33 -3.27 -6.13
N ASP A 99 13.21 -3.07 -7.11
CA ASP A 99 14.59 -2.63 -6.92
C ASP A 99 14.65 -1.13 -7.20
N TYR A 100 15.10 -0.34 -6.23
CA TYR A 100 15.24 1.12 -6.32
C TYR A 100 16.69 1.56 -6.61
N GLY A 101 17.60 0.61 -6.87
CA GLY A 101 19.03 0.87 -7.01
C GLY A 101 19.73 1.07 -5.67
N GLU A 102 21.04 1.21 -5.72
CA GLU A 102 21.93 1.44 -4.55
C GLU A 102 21.74 0.43 -3.39
N GLY A 103 21.24 -0.77 -3.70
CA GLY A 103 21.03 -1.83 -2.73
C GLY A 103 19.77 -1.66 -1.87
N VAL A 104 18.79 -0.87 -2.32
CA VAL A 104 17.46 -0.77 -1.68
C VAL A 104 16.43 -1.56 -2.47
N VAL A 105 15.71 -2.46 -1.81
CA VAL A 105 14.61 -3.23 -2.40
C VAL A 105 13.33 -3.08 -1.57
N ALA A 106 12.17 -3.28 -2.20
CA ALA A 106 10.90 -3.40 -1.49
C ALA A 106 10.16 -4.68 -1.89
N ARG A 107 9.57 -5.36 -0.91
CA ARG A 107 8.57 -6.41 -1.09
C ARG A 107 7.19 -5.81 -0.86
N VAL A 108 6.32 -5.93 -1.85
CA VAL A 108 4.98 -5.35 -1.81
C VAL A 108 3.95 -6.45 -2.03
N THR A 109 3.01 -6.60 -1.09
CA THR A 109 2.01 -7.67 -1.10
C THR A 109 0.62 -7.12 -0.80
N ALA A 110 -0.33 -7.38 -1.70
CA ALA A 110 -1.76 -7.20 -1.43
C ALA A 110 -2.45 -8.56 -1.60
N ASP A 111 -3.14 -9.06 -0.57
CA ASP A 111 -3.90 -10.31 -0.66
C ASP A 111 -5.20 -10.21 0.12
N ALA A 112 -6.32 -10.34 -0.57
CA ALA A 112 -7.64 -10.21 0.05
C ALA A 112 -8.32 -11.56 0.35
N THR A 113 -7.54 -12.65 0.35
CA THR A 113 -8.02 -14.01 0.64
C THR A 113 -7.57 -14.56 1.98
N CYS A 114 -6.95 -13.72 2.82
CA CYS A 114 -6.38 -14.11 4.12
C CYS A 114 -7.43 -14.08 5.25
N ALA A 115 -7.08 -14.71 6.39
CA ALA A 115 -8.00 -14.84 7.53
C ALA A 115 -8.20 -13.52 8.30
N VAL A 116 -7.14 -12.74 8.46
CA VAL A 116 -7.08 -11.56 9.32
C VAL A 116 -6.77 -10.34 8.47
N ASN A 117 -7.44 -9.22 8.78
CA ASN A 117 -7.06 -7.93 8.23
C ASN A 117 -5.79 -7.46 8.92
N SER A 118 -4.76 -7.18 8.14
CA SER A 118 -3.52 -6.66 8.69
C SER A 118 -2.78 -5.80 7.68
N VAL A 119 -2.10 -4.77 8.17
CA VAL A 119 -1.06 -4.07 7.44
C VAL A 119 0.28 -4.32 8.12
N THR A 120 1.36 -4.37 7.34
CA THR A 120 2.72 -4.28 7.84
C THR A 120 3.53 -3.41 6.89
N ILE A 121 4.13 -2.36 7.45
CA ILE A 121 5.09 -1.50 6.77
C ILE A 121 6.39 -1.59 7.56
N ALA A 122 7.34 -2.38 7.10
CA ALA A 122 8.63 -2.53 7.75
C ALA A 122 9.72 -1.84 6.94
N ALA A 123 10.64 -1.15 7.62
CA ALA A 123 11.83 -0.57 7.05
C ALA A 123 13.05 -1.13 7.76
N HIS A 124 13.91 -1.82 7.01
CA HIS A 124 15.10 -2.49 7.49
C HIS A 124 16.32 -1.70 7.00
N ALA A 125 16.98 -1.04 7.93
CA ALA A 125 18.25 -0.38 7.71
C ALA A 125 19.37 -1.13 8.44
N GLU A 126 20.62 -0.85 8.09
CA GLU A 126 21.77 -1.55 8.73
C GLU A 126 21.87 -1.27 10.23
N ASN A 127 21.41 -0.10 10.67
CA ASN A 127 21.52 0.32 12.06
C ASN A 127 20.29 -0.03 12.91
N ARG A 128 19.12 -0.25 12.30
CA ARG A 128 17.83 -0.39 12.99
C ARG A 128 16.73 -0.87 12.04
N THR A 129 15.72 -1.54 12.58
CA THR A 129 14.44 -1.77 11.92
C THR A 129 13.35 -0.90 12.52
N ALA A 130 12.40 -0.44 11.71
CA ALA A 130 11.13 0.09 12.20
C ALA A 130 9.96 -0.63 11.53
N VAL A 131 8.90 -0.88 12.28
CA VAL A 131 7.71 -1.61 11.80
C VAL A 131 6.46 -0.85 12.20
N ALA A 132 5.64 -0.46 11.22
CA ALA A 132 4.27 -0.03 11.44
C ALA A 132 3.33 -1.22 11.16
N SER A 133 2.55 -1.64 12.15
CA SER A 133 1.66 -2.80 12.02
C SER A 133 0.32 -2.56 12.70
N GLY A 134 -0.75 -3.10 12.12
CA GLY A 134 -2.11 -2.82 12.55
C GLY A 134 -3.16 -3.54 11.74
N ALA A 135 -4.43 -3.18 11.95
CA ALA A 135 -5.56 -3.78 11.23
C ALA A 135 -5.67 -3.25 9.79
N ASP A 136 -5.26 -2.00 9.57
CA ASP A 136 -5.23 -1.34 8.26
C ASP A 136 -4.20 -0.18 8.27
N MET A 137 -4.05 0.51 7.13
CA MET A 137 -3.07 1.59 6.96
C MET A 137 -3.30 2.82 7.87
N ILE A 138 -4.50 2.99 8.42
CA ILE A 138 -4.87 4.12 9.28
C ILE A 138 -4.66 3.73 10.74
N GLU A 139 -5.18 2.57 11.13
CA GLU A 139 -5.11 2.03 12.49
C GLU A 139 -3.90 1.10 12.64
N ASN A 140 -2.71 1.70 12.74
CA ASN A 140 -1.45 1.00 12.97
C ASN A 140 -0.64 1.63 14.10
N ARG A 141 0.30 0.84 14.63
CA ARG A 141 1.27 1.26 15.64
C ARG A 141 2.67 1.12 15.07
N LEU A 142 3.49 2.13 15.32
CA LEU A 142 4.88 2.17 14.89
C LEU A 142 5.79 1.70 16.02
N PHE A 143 6.71 0.79 15.70
CA PHE A 143 7.72 0.27 16.59
C PHE A 143 9.10 0.53 16.00
N ALA A 144 10.07 0.92 16.83
CA ALA A 144 11.49 0.79 16.53
C ALA A 144 11.99 -0.53 17.12
N VAL A 145 12.80 -1.24 16.36
CA VAL A 145 13.35 -2.54 16.71
C VAL A 145 14.87 -2.46 16.54
N ASP A 146 15.56 -2.54 17.68
CA ASP A 146 17.01 -2.66 17.80
C ASP A 146 17.36 -4.06 18.33
N ASP A 147 18.64 -4.42 18.42
CA ASP A 147 19.08 -5.78 18.78
C ASP A 147 18.49 -6.30 20.10
N ASP A 148 18.35 -5.43 21.10
CA ASP A 148 17.95 -5.81 22.46
C ASP A 148 16.57 -5.27 22.87
N GLU A 149 15.96 -4.36 22.10
CA GLU A 149 14.74 -3.66 22.50
C GLU A 149 13.78 -3.42 21.33
N THR A 150 12.48 -3.53 21.64
CA THR A 150 11.40 -3.02 20.79
C THR A 150 10.64 -1.94 21.52
N THR A 151 10.60 -0.74 20.95
CA THR A 151 9.96 0.44 21.55
C THR A 151 8.82 0.92 20.66
N GLU A 152 7.61 1.05 21.22
CA GLU A 152 6.49 1.71 20.53
C GLU A 152 6.75 3.22 20.44
N LEU A 153 6.68 3.76 19.23
CA LEU A 153 6.87 5.17 18.94
C LEU A 153 5.53 5.88 18.78
N GLY A 154 5.32 6.93 19.57
CA GLY A 154 4.16 7.81 19.40
C GLY A 154 4.22 8.56 18.07
N CYS A 155 3.15 8.50 17.30
CA CYS A 155 2.99 9.30 16.09
C CYS A 155 2.14 10.54 16.39
N THR A 156 2.50 11.67 15.77
CA THR A 156 1.67 12.88 15.83
C THR A 156 0.29 12.57 15.27
N PRO A 157 -0.80 12.89 16.00
CA PRO A 157 -2.15 12.68 15.49
C PRO A 157 -2.39 13.48 14.21
N MET A 158 -3.22 12.94 13.32
CA MET A 158 -3.69 13.68 12.14
C MET A 158 -4.31 15.02 12.53
N LYS A 159 -4.02 16.07 11.76
CA LYS A 159 -4.52 17.44 11.97
C LYS A 159 -6.04 17.48 12.09
N TYR A 160 -6.70 16.61 11.31
CA TYR A 160 -8.14 16.52 11.20
C TYR A 160 -8.74 15.29 11.91
N ALA A 161 -8.00 14.66 12.85
CA ALA A 161 -8.42 13.44 13.55
C ALA A 161 -9.81 13.52 14.20
N ARG A 162 -10.25 14.71 14.61
CA ARG A 162 -11.61 14.96 15.16
C ARG A 162 -12.75 14.54 14.23
N PHE A 163 -12.50 14.44 12.92
CA PHE A 163 -13.50 14.03 11.93
C PHE A 163 -13.49 12.52 11.62
N ALA A 164 -12.63 11.73 12.28
CA ALA A 164 -12.58 10.28 12.08
C ALA A 164 -13.91 9.58 12.45
N SER A 165 -14.70 10.16 13.35
CA SER A 165 -16.03 9.66 13.71
C SER A 165 -17.07 9.78 12.59
N VAL A 166 -16.85 10.66 11.60
CA VAL A 166 -17.70 10.75 10.41
C VAL A 166 -17.37 9.62 9.45
N HIS A 167 -16.09 9.48 9.12
CA HIS A 167 -15.54 8.38 8.32
C HIS A 167 -14.00 8.36 8.45
N PRO A 168 -13.34 7.19 8.54
CA PRO A 168 -11.90 7.09 8.78
C PRO A 168 -11.04 7.78 7.70
N ASN A 169 -11.52 7.86 6.46
CA ASN A 169 -10.80 8.53 5.36
C ASN A 169 -10.94 10.06 5.35
N VAL A 170 -11.88 10.66 6.10
CA VAL A 170 -12.11 12.11 6.04
C VAL A 170 -10.88 12.90 6.52
N PRO A 171 -10.20 12.54 7.63
CA PRO A 171 -8.97 13.20 8.02
C PRO A 171 -7.90 13.18 6.93
N LEU A 172 -7.66 12.03 6.29
CA LEU A 172 -6.68 11.86 5.21
C LEU A 172 -7.00 12.75 4.01
N MET A 173 -8.27 12.78 3.60
CA MET A 173 -8.70 13.58 2.46
C MET A 173 -8.55 15.08 2.73
N LEU A 174 -8.81 15.55 3.95
CA LEU A 174 -8.65 16.96 4.29
C LEU A 174 -7.18 17.38 4.33
N GLU A 175 -6.26 16.51 4.79
CA GLU A 175 -4.82 16.78 4.71
C GLU A 175 -4.31 16.77 3.27
N LEU A 176 -4.82 15.86 2.42
CA LEU A 176 -4.54 15.86 0.98
C LEU A 176 -4.98 17.17 0.33
N LEU A 177 -6.17 17.67 0.67
CA LEU A 177 -6.67 18.95 0.15
C LEU A 177 -5.85 20.15 0.63
N ASP A 178 -5.36 20.15 1.87
CA ASP A 178 -4.46 21.20 2.37
C ASP A 178 -3.15 21.25 1.54
N GLU A 179 -2.50 20.09 1.32
CA GLU A 179 -1.29 20.04 0.48
C GLU A 179 -1.58 20.38 -0.98
N PHE A 180 -2.76 20.06 -1.50
CA PHE A 180 -3.17 20.42 -2.86
C PHE A 180 -3.37 21.93 -3.03
N VAL A 181 -4.03 22.59 -2.06
CA VAL A 181 -4.15 24.05 -2.05
C VAL A 181 -2.77 24.70 -1.97
N LYS A 182 -1.90 24.18 -1.10
CA LYS A 182 -0.51 24.65 -0.98
C LYS A 182 0.28 24.50 -2.28
N GLU A 183 0.12 23.40 -3.02
CA GLU A 183 0.73 23.25 -4.35
C GLU A 183 0.25 24.35 -5.31
N ILE A 184 -1.05 24.63 -5.36
CA ILE A 184 -1.61 25.68 -6.22
C ILE A 184 -1.05 27.07 -5.85
N GLU A 185 -0.94 27.36 -4.56
CA GLU A 185 -0.52 28.67 -4.07
C GLU A 185 0.99 28.90 -4.18
N THR A 186 1.81 27.85 -4.04
CA THR A 186 3.26 27.96 -3.86
C THR A 186 4.10 27.24 -4.90
N GLY A 187 3.51 26.30 -5.66
CA GLY A 187 4.23 25.39 -6.55
C GLY A 187 5.20 24.45 -5.82
N ASN A 188 5.01 24.25 -4.51
CA ASN A 188 5.88 23.45 -3.66
C ASN A 188 5.10 22.69 -2.59
N SER A 189 4.69 21.47 -2.92
CA SER A 189 4.06 20.52 -2.02
C SER A 189 4.77 19.16 -2.01
N ALA A 190 4.34 18.30 -1.09
CA ALA A 190 4.81 16.92 -1.02
C ALA A 190 3.88 15.93 -1.77
N LEU A 191 3.01 16.42 -2.66
CA LEU A 191 2.04 15.58 -3.36
C LEU A 191 2.66 14.70 -4.44
N PRO A 192 2.16 13.46 -4.63
CA PRO A 192 2.50 12.68 -5.80
C PRO A 192 1.95 13.34 -7.07
N THR A 193 2.76 13.29 -8.11
CA THR A 193 2.49 13.81 -9.46
C THR A 193 2.01 12.71 -10.39
N PHE A 194 1.61 13.09 -11.61
CA PHE A 194 1.31 12.11 -12.66
C PHE A 194 2.55 11.33 -13.12
N GLU A 195 3.75 11.88 -12.95
CA GLU A 195 4.98 11.13 -13.19
C GLU A 195 5.13 10.02 -12.15
N ASP A 196 4.88 10.30 -10.87
CA ASP A 196 4.91 9.30 -9.80
C ASP A 196 3.87 8.20 -10.05
N ALA A 197 2.66 8.58 -10.49
CA ALA A 197 1.63 7.63 -10.90
C ALA A 197 2.05 6.76 -12.09
N LEU A 198 2.77 7.32 -13.07
CA LEU A 198 3.31 6.57 -14.20
C LEU A 198 4.35 5.53 -13.76
N GLN A 199 5.18 5.86 -12.76
CA GLN A 199 6.14 4.90 -12.20
C GLN A 199 5.42 3.74 -11.50
N THR A 200 4.38 4.03 -10.72
CA THR A 200 3.52 3.00 -10.12
C THR A 200 2.87 2.11 -11.19
N GLN A 201 2.36 2.72 -12.26
CA GLN A 201 1.77 1.99 -13.38
C GLN A 201 2.78 1.06 -14.08
N ARG A 202 4.04 1.49 -14.26
CA ARG A 202 5.11 0.65 -14.81
C ARG A 202 5.41 -0.57 -13.95
N VAL A 203 5.37 -0.43 -12.62
CA VAL A 203 5.51 -1.57 -11.70
C VAL A 203 4.34 -2.54 -11.86
N LEU A 204 3.10 -2.03 -11.89
CA LEU A 204 1.90 -2.85 -12.13
C LEU A 204 1.99 -3.63 -13.46
N GLU A 205 2.44 -2.98 -14.53
CA GLU A 205 2.64 -3.62 -15.83
C GLU A 205 3.70 -4.72 -15.80
N SER A 206 4.80 -4.52 -15.06
CA SER A 206 5.87 -5.50 -14.92
C SER A 206 5.41 -6.81 -14.28
N ILE A 207 4.36 -6.77 -13.44
CA ILE A 207 3.81 -7.94 -12.74
C ILE A 207 2.58 -8.53 -13.46
N GLY A 208 2.23 -8.00 -14.65
CA GLY A 208 1.17 -8.53 -15.50
C GLY A 208 -0.20 -7.85 -15.37
N TYR A 209 -0.29 -6.73 -14.65
CA TYR A 209 -1.50 -5.88 -14.67
C TYR A 209 -1.49 -5.00 -15.92
N ARG A 210 -2.54 -5.12 -16.72
CA ARG A 210 -2.79 -4.24 -17.88
C ARG A 210 -4.25 -3.82 -17.78
N ALA A 211 -4.47 -2.50 -17.65
CA ALA A 211 -5.79 -1.90 -17.62
C ALA A 211 -6.46 -1.95 -19.00
#